data_AF-A0A6J0TU58-F1
#
_entry.id   AF-A0A6J0TU58-F1
#
_cell.length_a   1.000
_cell.length_b   1.000
_cell.length_c   1.000
_cell.angle_alpha   90.00
_cell.angle_beta   90.00
_cell.angle_gamma   90.00
#
_symmetry.space_group_name_H-M   'P 1'
#
loop_
_entity.id
_entity.type
_entity.pdbx_description
1 polymer ?
#
loop_
_entity_poly.entity_id
_entity_poly.type
_entity_poly.pdbx_seq_one_letter_code
_entity_poly.pdbx_strand_id
1 'polypeptide(L)'
;MGFFKWRLRWVIFLSWLQALRGGGFLIKNARLEKCLHASSHEAEKVGLADCKPHSPYYQWRWEAAARTVVNQKTGECLAISDPQEFALAQLETCGEAAGTHQAWVCSRKGHLTLPGYGLHLSTKPGGHKAFLSREKDKFSRWKTAGEGTVCAAELHPGNAGLGDPVVESRDALVWIPESKPRGMRLPPQTGSAFPSEVFVP
;
A
#
# COMPACT_ATOMS: atom_id res chain seq x y z
N MET A 1 -43.25 4.13 29.16
CA MET A 1 -42.29 4.82 28.26
C MET A 1 -40.89 4.22 28.39
N GLY A 2 -40.55 3.18 27.61
CA GLY A 2 -39.22 2.53 27.67
C GLY A 2 -38.61 2.21 26.30
N PHE A 3 -39.44 2.05 25.27
CA PHE A 3 -38.99 1.64 23.94
C PHE A 3 -38.24 2.73 23.15
N PHE A 4 -38.41 4.01 23.48
CA PHE A 4 -37.82 5.13 22.72
C PHE A 4 -36.31 5.30 22.99
N LYS A 5 -35.84 5.02 24.21
CA LYS A 5 -34.42 5.16 24.60
C LYS A 5 -33.52 4.06 24.02
N TRP A 6 -34.06 2.85 23.80
CA TRP A 6 -33.32 1.74 23.18
C TRP A 6 -33.09 1.97 21.69
N ARG A 7 -34.09 2.53 20.99
CA ARG A 7 -33.99 2.86 19.57
C ARG A 7 -32.90 3.89 19.28
N LEU A 8 -32.77 4.92 20.12
CA LEU A 8 -31.78 5.97 19.92
C LEU A 8 -30.34 5.46 20.17
N ARG A 9 -30.14 4.60 21.18
CA ARG A 9 -28.85 3.92 21.42
C ARG A 9 -28.46 3.01 20.26
N TRP A 10 -29.41 2.29 19.68
CA TRP A 10 -29.17 1.41 18.52
C TRP A 10 -28.81 2.20 17.25
N VAL A 11 -29.48 3.34 17.01
CA VAL A 11 -29.18 4.21 15.86
C VAL A 11 -27.80 4.87 15.99
N ILE A 12 -27.41 5.29 17.19
CA ILE A 12 -26.06 5.83 17.45
C ILE A 12 -24.99 4.74 17.23
N PHE A 13 -25.24 3.52 17.72
CA PHE A 13 -24.33 2.39 17.54
C PHE A 13 -24.18 1.99 16.06
N LEU A 14 -25.28 1.96 15.29
CA LEU A 14 -25.24 1.72 13.85
C LEU A 14 -24.52 2.83 13.08
N SER A 15 -24.69 4.09 13.49
CA SER A 15 -24.00 5.23 12.87
C SER A 15 -22.48 5.20 13.15
N TRP A 16 -22.08 4.79 14.36
CA TRP A 16 -20.67 4.55 14.70
C TRP A 16 -20.06 3.38 13.91
N LEU A 17 -20.80 2.29 13.70
CA LEU A 17 -20.36 1.17 12.86
C LEU A 17 -20.16 1.57 11.40
N GLN A 18 -21.01 2.45 10.85
CA GLN A 18 -20.82 2.98 9.49
C GLN A 18 -19.63 3.93 9.40
N ALA A 19 -19.33 4.69 10.46
CA ALA A 19 -18.17 5.59 10.51
C ALA A 19 -16.83 4.84 10.61
N LEU A 20 -16.81 3.64 11.20
CA LEU A 20 -15.64 2.74 11.17
C LEU A 20 -15.36 2.19 9.76
N ARG A 21 -16.38 2.16 8.90
CA ARG A 21 -16.23 1.89 7.48
C ARG A 21 -15.71 3.17 6.82
N GLY A 22 -14.39 3.37 6.88
CA GLY A 22 -13.71 4.54 6.34
C GLY A 22 -14.27 4.99 4.98
N GLY A 23 -14.42 6.30 4.81
CA GLY A 23 -14.99 6.91 3.60
C GLY A 23 -14.30 6.42 2.32
N GLY A 24 -15.10 6.22 1.27
CA GLY A 24 -14.60 5.77 -0.02
C GLY A 24 -13.92 6.89 -0.80
N PHE A 25 -13.07 6.50 -1.74
CA PHE A 25 -12.50 7.41 -2.71
C PHE A 25 -12.53 6.83 -4.12
N LEU A 26 -12.51 7.73 -5.10
CA LEU A 26 -12.27 7.37 -6.49
C LEU A 26 -10.78 7.11 -6.71
N ILE A 27 -10.44 6.10 -7.51
CA ILE A 27 -9.09 5.89 -8.02
C ILE A 27 -9.05 6.37 -9.47
N LYS A 28 -8.34 7.47 -9.72
CA LYS A 28 -8.28 8.16 -11.01
C LYS A 28 -6.90 8.03 -11.64
N ASN A 29 -6.85 7.72 -12.92
CA ASN A 29 -5.60 7.76 -13.68
C ASN A 29 -5.16 9.22 -13.91
N ALA A 30 -3.92 9.54 -13.56
CA ALA A 30 -3.43 10.91 -13.57
C ALA A 30 -3.25 11.52 -14.97
N ARG A 31 -3.17 10.70 -16.02
CA ARG A 31 -3.04 11.18 -17.40
C ARG A 31 -4.35 11.16 -18.16
N LEU A 32 -5.11 10.07 -18.05
CA LEU A 32 -6.36 9.90 -18.79
C LEU A 32 -7.55 10.54 -18.10
N GLU A 33 -7.41 10.92 -16.83
CA GLU A 33 -8.48 11.49 -16.01
C GLU A 33 -9.73 10.59 -15.91
N LYS A 34 -9.57 9.30 -16.18
CA LYS A 34 -10.59 8.25 -16.03
C LYS A 34 -10.45 7.52 -14.70
N CYS A 35 -11.55 6.97 -14.21
CA CYS A 35 -11.60 6.27 -12.94
C CYS A 35 -11.69 4.76 -13.10
N LEU A 36 -10.99 4.07 -12.19
CA LEU A 36 -11.10 2.65 -11.96
C LEU A 36 -12.48 2.33 -11.36
N HIS A 37 -13.15 1.31 -11.86
CA HIS A 37 -14.43 0.86 -11.31
C HIS A 37 -14.57 -0.66 -11.36
N ALA A 38 -15.39 -1.20 -10.44
CA ALA A 38 -15.90 -2.54 -10.55
C ALA A 38 -16.91 -2.60 -11.71
N SER A 39 -16.74 -3.53 -12.65
CA SER A 39 -17.71 -3.72 -13.74
C SER A 39 -18.98 -4.35 -13.19
N SER A 40 -20.13 -3.76 -13.52
CA SER A 40 -21.45 -4.34 -13.20
C SER A 40 -21.94 -5.35 -14.24
N HIS A 41 -21.34 -5.36 -15.42
CA HIS A 41 -21.81 -6.12 -16.59
C HIS A 41 -20.93 -7.32 -16.94
N GLU A 42 -19.71 -7.36 -16.42
CA GLU A 42 -18.80 -8.48 -16.58
C GLU A 42 -18.29 -8.87 -15.19
N ALA A 43 -18.65 -10.06 -14.73
CA ALA A 43 -18.19 -10.58 -13.44
C ALA A 43 -16.66 -10.52 -13.37
N GLU A 44 -16.15 -10.20 -12.17
CA GLU A 44 -14.72 -10.21 -11.83
C GLU A 44 -13.85 -9.16 -12.54
N LYS A 45 -14.40 -8.27 -13.36
CA LYS A 45 -13.57 -7.32 -14.12
C LYS A 45 -13.51 -5.92 -13.52
N VAL A 46 -12.29 -5.39 -13.52
CA VAL A 46 -12.01 -3.99 -13.22
C VAL A 46 -11.91 -3.20 -14.52
N GLY A 47 -12.74 -2.17 -14.63
CA GLY A 47 -12.86 -1.32 -15.81
C GLY A 47 -12.28 0.07 -15.62
N LEU A 48 -12.11 0.78 -16.73
CA LEU A 48 -11.71 2.19 -16.78
C LEU A 48 -12.73 2.99 -17.59
N ALA A 49 -13.36 3.98 -16.95
CA ALA A 49 -14.39 4.80 -17.56
C ALA A 49 -14.42 6.22 -16.95
N ASP A 50 -15.29 7.08 -17.46
CA ASP A 50 -15.48 8.41 -16.88
C ASP A 50 -15.91 8.32 -15.41
N CYS A 51 -15.37 9.20 -14.59
CA CYS A 51 -15.55 9.15 -13.15
C CYS A 51 -16.99 9.40 -12.72
N LYS A 52 -17.58 8.46 -11.96
CA LYS A 52 -18.94 8.56 -11.41
C LYS A 52 -18.88 8.63 -9.87
N PRO A 53 -18.71 9.82 -9.26
CA PRO A 53 -18.50 9.97 -7.81
C PRO A 53 -19.62 9.39 -6.95
N HIS A 54 -20.87 9.44 -7.44
CA HIS A 54 -22.03 8.95 -6.69
C HIS A 54 -22.27 7.43 -6.88
N SER A 55 -21.48 6.75 -7.71
CA SER A 55 -21.65 5.32 -7.94
C SER A 55 -20.79 4.50 -6.98
N PRO A 56 -21.37 3.58 -6.19
CA PRO A 56 -20.60 2.76 -5.25
C PRO A 56 -19.62 1.81 -5.95
N TYR A 57 -19.84 1.48 -7.23
CA TYR A 57 -18.91 0.67 -8.03
C TYR A 57 -17.58 1.38 -8.31
N TYR A 58 -17.55 2.71 -8.23
CA TYR A 58 -16.36 3.55 -8.42
C TYR A 58 -15.67 3.89 -7.10
N GLN A 59 -16.29 3.54 -5.97
CA GLN A 59 -15.78 3.84 -4.65
C GLN A 59 -14.88 2.70 -4.16
N TRP A 60 -13.68 3.08 -3.74
CA TRP A 60 -12.66 2.18 -3.25
C TRP A 60 -12.25 2.58 -1.84
N ARG A 61 -11.68 1.63 -1.12
CA ARG A 61 -11.12 1.78 0.22
C ARG A 61 -9.72 1.20 0.22
N TRP A 62 -8.80 1.87 0.91
CA TRP A 62 -7.50 1.31 1.25
C TRP A 62 -7.61 0.59 2.60
N GLU A 63 -7.17 -0.66 2.66
CA GLU A 63 -7.03 -1.41 3.90
C GLU A 63 -5.55 -1.54 4.25
N ALA A 64 -5.08 -0.71 5.19
CA ALA A 64 -3.65 -0.57 5.47
C ALA A 64 -3.03 -1.84 6.08
N ALA A 65 -3.77 -2.54 6.95
CA ALA A 65 -3.26 -3.75 7.60
C ALA A 65 -2.97 -4.87 6.57
N ALA A 66 -3.86 -5.03 5.58
CA ALA A 66 -3.73 -6.04 4.53
C ALA A 66 -3.03 -5.54 3.26
N ARG A 67 -2.78 -4.22 3.16
CA ARG A 67 -2.29 -3.53 1.96
C ARG A 67 -3.14 -3.78 0.72
N THR A 68 -4.46 -3.87 0.89
CA THR A 68 -5.38 -4.17 -0.20
C THR A 68 -6.22 -2.96 -0.58
N VAL A 69 -6.64 -2.92 -1.83
CA VAL A 69 -7.60 -1.94 -2.34
C VAL A 69 -8.94 -2.65 -2.49
N VAL A 70 -9.94 -2.26 -1.70
CA VAL A 70 -11.24 -2.94 -1.62
C VAL A 70 -12.31 -2.11 -2.31
N ASN A 71 -13.09 -2.73 -3.19
CA ASN A 71 -14.26 -2.08 -3.79
C ASN A 71 -15.40 -1.98 -2.76
N GLN A 72 -16.01 -0.81 -2.64
CA GLN A 72 -17.07 -0.62 -1.64
C GLN A 72 -18.38 -1.32 -2.00
N LYS A 73 -18.69 -1.46 -3.28
CA LYS A 73 -19.92 -2.09 -3.72
C LYS A 73 -19.88 -3.60 -3.58
N THR A 74 -18.80 -4.23 -4.03
CA THR A 74 -18.69 -5.70 -4.03
C THR A 74 -18.05 -6.24 -2.75
N GLY A 75 -17.23 -5.44 -2.07
CA GLY A 75 -16.44 -5.89 -0.92
C GLY A 75 -15.20 -6.70 -1.31
N GLU A 76 -14.95 -6.87 -2.61
CA GLU A 76 -13.82 -7.61 -3.16
C GLU A 76 -12.58 -6.74 -3.33
N CYS A 77 -11.43 -7.39 -3.42
CA CYS A 77 -10.12 -6.76 -3.51
C CYS A 77 -9.69 -6.64 -4.97
N LEU A 78 -9.00 -5.53 -5.29
CA LEU A 78 -8.26 -5.36 -6.53
C LEU A 78 -7.09 -6.35 -6.55
N ALA A 79 -7.11 -7.26 -7.52
CA ALA A 79 -6.18 -8.38 -7.58
C ALA A 79 -5.69 -8.62 -9.01
N ILE A 80 -4.62 -9.42 -9.12
CA ILE A 80 -4.08 -9.95 -10.38
C ILE A 80 -3.90 -11.47 -10.25
N SER A 81 -4.80 -12.31 -10.79
CA SER A 81 -4.71 -13.77 -10.63
C SER A 81 -3.35 -14.38 -11.01
N ASP A 82 -2.79 -13.96 -12.15
CA ASP A 82 -1.49 -14.43 -12.64
C ASP A 82 -0.57 -13.23 -12.94
N PRO A 83 0.29 -12.83 -11.98
CA PRO A 83 1.10 -11.62 -12.09
C PRO A 83 2.20 -11.71 -13.17
N GLN A 84 1.87 -11.26 -14.37
CA GLN A 84 2.81 -11.09 -15.47
C GLN A 84 2.56 -9.78 -16.22
N GLU A 85 3.45 -9.44 -17.13
CA GLU A 85 3.31 -8.22 -17.93
C GLU A 85 2.02 -8.29 -18.77
N PHE A 86 1.26 -7.19 -18.75
CA PHE A 86 -0.06 -7.02 -19.35
C PHE A 86 -1.20 -7.85 -18.74
N ALA A 87 -0.97 -8.54 -17.62
CA ALA A 87 -2.04 -9.19 -16.87
C ALA A 87 -3.13 -8.19 -16.46
N LEU A 88 -4.39 -8.55 -16.65
CA LEU A 88 -5.53 -7.67 -16.38
C LEU A 88 -5.83 -7.59 -14.88
N ALA A 89 -6.28 -6.42 -14.45
CA ALA A 89 -6.82 -6.25 -13.11
C ALA A 89 -8.24 -6.81 -13.00
N GLN A 90 -8.50 -7.44 -11.86
CA GLN A 90 -9.76 -8.11 -11.56
C GLN A 90 -10.18 -7.91 -10.10
N LEU A 91 -11.41 -8.32 -9.82
CA LEU A 91 -11.95 -8.42 -8.47
C LEU A 91 -11.84 -9.86 -8.00
N GLU A 92 -11.33 -10.04 -6.80
CA GLU A 92 -11.28 -11.35 -6.14
C GLU A 92 -11.71 -11.19 -4.68
N THR A 93 -12.21 -12.28 -4.10
CA THR A 93 -12.45 -12.34 -2.65
C THR A 93 -11.19 -11.92 -1.90
N CYS A 94 -11.34 -10.97 -0.97
CA CYS A 94 -10.24 -10.54 -0.12
C CYS A 94 -9.78 -11.70 0.77
N GLY A 95 -8.52 -12.12 0.67
CA GLY A 95 -7.94 -13.16 1.52
C GLY A 95 -7.27 -12.59 2.78
N GLU A 96 -7.30 -13.36 3.87
CA GLU A 96 -6.64 -13.06 5.16
C GLU A 96 -5.12 -12.89 5.03
N ALA A 97 -4.52 -13.54 4.03
CA ALA A 97 -3.14 -13.33 3.62
C ALA A 97 -3.12 -12.96 2.15
N ALA A 98 -3.65 -11.77 1.82
CA ALA A 98 -3.50 -11.12 0.53
C ALA A 98 -2.11 -11.43 -0.04
N GLY A 99 -2.05 -12.42 -0.94
CA GLY A 99 -0.79 -12.90 -1.47
C GLY A 99 -0.08 -11.76 -2.21
N THR A 100 1.08 -12.02 -2.77
CA THR A 100 1.78 -11.02 -3.59
C THR A 100 0.92 -10.48 -4.75
N HIS A 101 -0.21 -11.12 -5.08
CA HIS A 101 -1.16 -10.71 -6.11
C HIS A 101 -2.30 -9.75 -5.69
N GLN A 102 -2.57 -9.55 -4.39
CA GLN A 102 -3.61 -8.61 -3.90
C GLN A 102 -3.02 -7.48 -3.03
N ALA A 103 -1.79 -7.64 -2.56
CA ALA A 103 -1.08 -6.64 -1.77
C ALA A 103 -0.44 -5.58 -2.69
N TRP A 104 -0.72 -4.30 -2.45
CA TRP A 104 -0.19 -3.21 -3.25
C TRP A 104 0.73 -2.31 -2.44
N VAL A 105 1.63 -1.59 -3.13
CA VAL A 105 2.46 -0.54 -2.54
C VAL A 105 2.37 0.72 -3.38
N CYS A 106 2.21 1.86 -2.73
CA CYS A 106 2.21 3.15 -3.39
C CYS A 106 3.60 3.80 -3.37
N SER A 107 3.97 4.41 -4.50
CA SER A 107 5.06 5.39 -4.52
C SER A 107 4.53 6.81 -4.29
N ARG A 108 5.42 7.74 -3.89
CA ARG A 108 5.10 9.18 -3.77
C ARG A 108 4.56 9.80 -5.05
N LYS A 109 4.88 9.23 -6.22
CA LYS A 109 4.43 9.69 -7.53
C LYS A 109 3.06 9.10 -7.95
N GLY A 110 2.44 8.29 -7.10
CA GLY A 110 1.13 7.69 -7.37
C GLY A 110 1.18 6.35 -8.13
N HIS A 111 2.34 5.73 -8.32
CA HIS A 111 2.39 4.37 -8.86
C HIS A 111 1.88 3.36 -7.84
N LEU A 112 0.90 2.53 -8.24
CA LEU A 112 0.41 1.39 -7.48
C LEU A 112 1.14 0.14 -7.98
N THR A 113 1.94 -0.49 -7.12
CA THR A 113 2.90 -1.52 -7.49
C THR A 113 2.58 -2.83 -6.80
N LEU A 114 2.70 -3.92 -7.55
CA LEU A 114 2.61 -5.26 -7.02
C LEU A 114 4.01 -5.69 -6.51
N PRO A 115 4.20 -5.88 -5.19
CA PRO A 115 5.49 -6.17 -4.60
C PRO A 115 5.99 -7.56 -5.06
N GLY A 116 7.31 -7.72 -5.21
CA GLY A 116 7.93 -8.96 -5.68
C GLY A 116 7.99 -9.13 -7.21
N TYR A 117 7.10 -8.47 -7.97
CA TYR A 117 7.07 -8.58 -9.44
C TYR A 117 7.68 -7.39 -10.18
N GLY A 118 7.82 -6.24 -9.50
CA GLY A 118 8.27 -5.01 -10.16
C GLY A 118 7.30 -4.52 -11.25
N LEU A 119 6.02 -4.85 -11.10
CA LEU A 119 4.95 -4.50 -12.02
C LEU A 119 4.03 -3.46 -11.40
N HIS A 120 3.56 -2.54 -12.23
CA HIS A 120 2.72 -1.41 -11.84
C HIS A 120 1.36 -1.53 -12.49
N LEU A 121 0.31 -1.17 -11.74
CA LEU A 121 -1.00 -0.97 -12.34
C LEU A 121 -0.89 0.17 -13.36
N SER A 122 -1.32 -0.09 -14.58
CA SER A 122 -1.23 0.82 -15.71
C SER A 122 -2.49 0.75 -16.56
N THR A 123 -2.55 1.65 -17.52
CA THR A 123 -3.58 1.66 -18.56
C THR A 123 -2.99 2.23 -19.85
N LYS A 124 -3.79 2.34 -20.90
CA LYS A 124 -3.36 2.90 -22.18
C LYS A 124 -4.42 3.80 -22.78
N PRO A 125 -4.03 4.80 -23.61
CA PRO A 125 -4.98 5.59 -24.38
C PRO A 125 -5.96 4.71 -25.16
N GLY A 126 -7.25 5.08 -25.16
CA GLY A 126 -8.31 4.29 -25.81
C GLY A 126 -8.65 2.96 -25.12
N GLY A 127 -7.91 2.54 -24.10
CA GLY A 127 -8.21 1.36 -23.29
C GLY A 127 -9.38 1.59 -22.33
N HIS A 128 -10.04 0.48 -21.98
CA HIS A 128 -11.14 0.43 -21.00
C HIS A 128 -10.84 -0.51 -19.82
N LYS A 129 -9.58 -0.95 -19.69
CA LYS A 129 -9.10 -1.87 -18.65
C LYS A 129 -7.81 -1.36 -18.03
N ALA A 130 -7.57 -1.78 -16.79
CA ALA A 130 -6.28 -1.64 -16.13
C ALA A 130 -5.52 -2.97 -16.22
N PHE A 131 -4.20 -2.89 -16.32
CA PHE A 131 -3.32 -4.04 -16.49
C PHE A 131 -1.96 -3.78 -15.85
N LEU A 132 -1.16 -4.83 -15.65
CA LEU A 132 0.20 -4.70 -15.14
C LEU A 132 1.20 -4.31 -16.23
N SER A 133 2.13 -3.40 -15.92
CA SER A 133 3.24 -3.06 -16.82
C SER A 133 4.51 -2.80 -16.01
N ARG A 134 5.67 -3.08 -16.61
CA ARG A 134 6.97 -2.71 -16.04
C ARG A 134 7.22 -1.21 -16.11
N GLU A 135 6.51 -0.51 -16.98
CA GLU A 135 6.74 0.90 -17.25
C GLU A 135 6.24 1.80 -16.11
N LYS A 136 7.15 2.64 -15.61
CA LYS A 136 6.84 3.74 -14.66
C LYS A 136 6.65 5.04 -15.41
N ASP A 137 5.56 5.15 -16.14
CA ASP A 137 5.27 6.29 -16.99
C ASP A 137 4.12 7.15 -16.42
N LYS A 138 3.46 7.93 -17.27
CA LYS A 138 2.30 8.76 -16.87
C LYS A 138 0.99 7.97 -16.79
N PHE A 139 0.89 6.83 -17.49
CA PHE A 139 -0.30 6.00 -17.49
C PHE A 139 -0.32 4.98 -16.33
N SER A 140 0.82 4.71 -15.71
CA SER A 140 0.90 3.93 -14.46
C SER A 140 0.80 4.75 -13.17
N ARG A 141 0.35 6.01 -13.26
CA ARG A 141 0.12 6.89 -12.11
C ARG A 141 -1.36 7.02 -11.80
N TRP A 142 -1.68 6.81 -10.54
CA TRP A 142 -3.03 6.84 -9.99
C TRP A 142 -3.08 7.79 -8.80
N LYS A 143 -4.20 8.49 -8.69
CA LYS A 143 -4.49 9.45 -7.64
C LYS A 143 -5.90 9.28 -7.12
N THR A 144 -6.14 9.73 -5.90
CA THR A 144 -7.49 9.83 -5.36
C THR A 144 -8.18 11.08 -5.91
N ALA A 145 -9.49 11.24 -5.66
CA ALA A 145 -10.21 12.47 -5.99
C ALA A 145 -9.60 13.72 -5.31
N GLY A 146 -8.95 13.55 -4.15
CA GLY A 146 -8.23 14.62 -3.45
C GLY A 146 -6.78 14.80 -3.90
N GLU A 147 -6.41 14.30 -5.09
CA GLU A 147 -5.05 14.36 -5.66
C GLU A 147 -3.96 13.63 -4.83
N GLY A 148 -4.34 12.90 -3.78
CA GLY A 148 -3.44 12.09 -2.96
C GLY A 148 -3.11 10.73 -3.60
N THR A 149 -2.16 10.00 -3.02
CA THR A 149 -1.91 8.60 -3.40
C THR A 149 -3.00 7.67 -2.86
N VAL A 150 -3.22 6.52 -3.50
CA VAL A 150 -4.19 5.50 -3.04
C VAL A 150 -3.91 5.04 -1.60
N CYS A 151 -2.64 4.90 -1.22
CA CYS A 151 -2.20 4.44 0.10
C CYS A 151 -1.90 5.59 1.07
N ALA A 152 -2.53 6.77 0.93
CA ALA A 152 -2.16 7.97 1.68
C ALA A 152 -2.17 7.80 3.21
N ALA A 153 -2.97 6.88 3.76
CA ALA A 153 -2.95 6.55 5.18
C ALA A 153 -1.58 6.02 5.67
N GLU A 154 -0.79 5.36 4.81
CA GLU A 154 0.56 4.87 5.15
C GLU A 154 1.64 5.95 5.08
N LEU A 155 1.36 7.09 4.43
CA LEU A 155 2.35 8.17 4.26
C LEU A 155 2.39 9.16 5.44
N HIS A 156 1.59 8.93 6.49
CA HIS A 156 1.62 9.69 7.74
C HIS A 156 2.28 8.89 8.88
N PRO A 157 3.61 8.96 9.06
CA PRO A 157 4.29 8.39 10.24
C PRO A 157 4.15 9.27 11.50
N GLY A 158 3.07 10.05 11.65
CA GLY A 158 3.04 11.18 12.59
C GLY A 158 1.83 11.38 13.49
N ASN A 159 0.75 10.60 13.38
CA ASN A 159 -0.47 10.89 14.17
C ASN A 159 -1.17 9.66 14.78
N ALA A 160 -0.41 8.61 15.07
CA ALA A 160 -0.82 7.58 16.01
C ALA A 160 -0.19 7.89 17.38
N GLY A 161 -0.92 8.59 18.25
CA GLY A 161 -0.46 8.87 19.60
C GLY A 161 -1.01 10.16 20.21
N LEU A 162 -2.33 10.32 20.27
CA LEU A 162 -2.93 11.21 21.25
C LEU A 162 -3.81 10.37 22.17
N GLY A 163 -3.25 10.01 23.32
CA GLY A 163 -3.98 9.37 24.42
C GLY A 163 -3.23 8.20 25.04
N ASP A 164 -2.21 8.47 25.85
CA ASP A 164 -2.19 8.00 27.24
C ASP A 164 -1.13 8.78 28.05
N PRO A 165 -1.42 9.14 29.31
CA PRO A 165 -0.46 9.84 30.15
C PRO A 165 0.60 8.87 30.65
N VAL A 166 1.87 9.19 30.39
CA VAL A 166 3.02 8.53 30.99
C VAL A 166 2.92 8.71 32.51
N VAL A 167 2.65 7.61 33.21
CA VAL A 167 2.87 7.52 34.66
C VAL A 167 4.37 7.66 34.89
N GLU A 168 4.73 8.76 35.52
CA GLU A 168 6.07 9.03 36.00
C GLU A 168 6.42 8.03 37.11
N SER A 169 7.34 7.12 36.81
CA SER A 169 8.06 6.34 37.81
C SER A 169 9.55 6.44 37.52
N ARG A 170 10.22 7.29 38.29
CA ARG A 170 11.69 7.41 38.30
C ARG A 170 12.18 6.87 39.63
N ASP A 171 12.52 5.59 39.64
CA ASP A 171 13.45 5.05 40.63
C ASP A 171 14.89 5.27 40.16
N ALA A 172 15.64 5.90 41.07
CA ALA A 172 17.08 5.86 41.30
C ALA A 172 18.05 5.85 40.09
N LEU A 173 18.67 7.01 39.88
CA LEU A 173 19.98 7.16 39.22
C LEU A 173 21.07 6.46 40.05
N VAL A 174 21.68 5.40 39.50
CA VAL A 174 23.03 4.96 39.88
C VAL A 174 23.92 5.10 38.65
N TRP A 175 24.85 6.06 38.71
CA TRP A 175 25.86 6.29 37.69
C TRP A 175 27.02 5.30 37.86
N ILE A 176 27.36 4.57 36.80
CA ILE A 176 28.69 3.93 36.64
C ILE A 176 29.37 4.54 35.42
N PRO A 177 30.53 5.21 35.55
CA PRO A 177 31.27 5.76 34.41
C PRO A 177 31.90 4.66 33.54
N GLU A 178 31.69 4.77 32.24
CA GLU A 178 32.27 3.88 31.22
C GLU A 178 33.76 4.21 30.98
N SER A 179 34.63 3.19 31.07
CA SER A 179 36.05 3.30 30.74
C SER A 179 36.28 2.84 29.29
N LYS A 180 36.89 3.71 28.49
CA LYS A 180 37.16 3.54 27.05
C LYS A 180 38.45 2.72 26.82
N PRO A 181 38.42 1.57 26.10
CA PRO A 181 39.64 0.94 25.62
C PRO A 181 40.15 1.61 24.35
N ARG A 182 41.46 1.89 24.37
CA ARG A 182 42.29 2.35 23.26
C ARG A 182 42.34 1.28 22.17
N GLY A 183 42.11 1.68 20.91
CA GLY A 183 42.23 0.82 19.74
C GLY A 183 43.64 0.22 19.63
N MET A 184 43.69 -1.11 19.57
CA MET A 184 44.92 -1.86 19.35
C MET A 184 45.20 -1.91 17.84
N ARG A 185 46.33 -1.31 17.45
CA ARG A 185 46.87 -1.28 16.09
C ARG A 185 47.58 -2.62 15.84
N LEU A 186 47.17 -3.37 14.81
CA LEU A 186 47.86 -4.57 14.35
C LEU A 186 49.26 -4.21 13.78
N PRO A 187 50.29 -5.06 13.95
CA PRO A 187 51.60 -4.83 13.36
C PRO A 187 51.63 -5.16 11.86
N PRO A 188 52.58 -4.58 11.09
CA PRO A 188 52.69 -4.75 9.65
C PRO A 188 53.31 -6.10 9.27
N GLN A 189 52.85 -6.68 8.15
CA GLN A 189 53.47 -7.85 7.53
C GLN A 189 54.67 -7.41 6.67
N THR A 190 55.85 -7.97 6.98
CA THR A 190 57.05 -7.95 6.14
C THR A 190 57.15 -9.26 5.36
N GLY A 191 57.48 -9.20 4.06
CA GLY A 191 57.88 -10.40 3.31
C GLY A 191 57.80 -10.27 1.79
N SER A 192 58.77 -9.58 1.20
CA SER A 192 59.11 -9.63 -0.23
C SER A 192 59.86 -10.93 -0.56
N ALA A 193 59.51 -11.61 -1.65
CA ALA A 193 60.46 -12.29 -2.56
C ALA A 193 59.74 -12.86 -3.80
N PHE A 194 60.00 -12.25 -4.97
CA PHE A 194 60.12 -12.98 -6.24
C PHE A 194 61.53 -13.61 -6.30
N PRO A 195 61.73 -14.69 -7.05
CA PRO A 195 62.39 -14.50 -8.34
C PRO A 195 61.84 -15.37 -9.49
N SER A 196 62.28 -14.97 -10.67
CA SER A 196 61.94 -15.34 -12.05
C SER A 196 62.24 -16.79 -12.47
N GLU A 197 61.53 -17.20 -13.54
CA GLU A 197 61.88 -18.12 -14.65
C GLU A 197 62.70 -19.40 -14.41
N VAL A 198 62.23 -20.55 -14.92
CA VAL A 198 62.93 -21.47 -15.87
C VAL A 198 61.91 -22.33 -16.65
N PHE A 199 62.25 -22.59 -17.92
CA PHE A 199 61.52 -23.23 -19.02
C PHE A 199 61.90 -24.73 -19.21
N VAL A 200 60.90 -25.61 -19.50
CA VAL A 200 60.92 -26.86 -20.36
C VAL A 200 61.72 -28.08 -19.85
N PRO A 201 61.37 -29.37 -20.14
CA PRO A 201 60.83 -30.03 -21.36
C PRO A 201 59.31 -30.08 -21.54
#